data_AF-A0A060CBS4-F1
#
_entry.id   AF-A0A060CBS4-F1
#
_cell.length_a   1.000
_cell.length_b   1.000
_cell.length_c   1.000
_cell.angle_alpha   90.00
_cell.angle_beta   90.00
_cell.angle_gamma   90.00
#
_symmetry.space_group_name_H-M   'P 1'
#
loop_
_entity.id
_entity.type
_entity.pdbx_description
1 polymer ?
#
loop_
_entity_poly.entity_id
_entity_poly.type
_entity_poly.pdbx_seq_one_letter_code
_entity_poly.pdbx_strand_id
1 'polypeptide(L)' 'MTDLIKMTSINVAKQLNIFNETGSLTPGKFADIVVLDKDLNVLKTIVEGKVVFDK' A
#
# COMPACT_ATOMS: atom_id res chain seq x y z
N MET A 1 -12.11 7.50 4.38
CA MET A 1 -10.75 7.23 3.85
C MET A 1 -10.14 5.96 4.44
N THR A 2 -10.11 5.80 5.76
CA THR A 2 -9.53 4.62 6.43
C THR A 2 -10.12 3.29 5.96
N ASP A 3 -11.44 3.24 5.72
CA ASP A 3 -12.08 2.00 5.24
C ASP A 3 -11.67 1.65 3.80
N LEU A 4 -11.46 2.65 2.94
CA LEU A 4 -10.94 2.43 1.58
C LEU A 4 -9.55 1.79 1.64
N ILE A 5 -8.65 2.32 2.49
CA ILE A 5 -7.30 1.77 2.71
C ILE A 5 -7.38 0.32 3.24
N LYS A 6 -8.28 0.05 4.19
CA LYS A 6 -8.50 -1.31 4.70
C LYS A 6 -8.97 -2.25 3.59
N MET A 7 -9.94 -1.82 2.78
CA MET A 7 -10.51 -2.63 1.70
C MET A 7 -9.49 -2.93 0.59
N THR A 8 -8.64 -1.98 0.22
CA THR A 8 -7.67 -2.15 -0.88
C THR A 8 -6.32 -2.71 -0.45
N SER A 9 -6.00 -2.69 0.86
CA SER A 9 -4.73 -3.20 1.40
C SER A 9 -4.96 -4.33 2.42
N ILE A 10 -5.36 -3.98 3.65
CA ILE A 10 -5.37 -4.92 4.79
C ILE A 10 -6.27 -6.14 4.55
N ASN A 11 -7.50 -5.91 4.08
CA ASN A 11 -8.51 -6.96 3.94
C ASN A 11 -8.14 -7.93 2.81
N VAL A 12 -7.67 -7.41 1.67
CA VAL A 12 -7.20 -8.24 0.54
C VAL A 12 -5.99 -9.08 0.97
N ALA A 13 -5.01 -8.48 1.64
CA ALA A 13 -3.83 -9.21 2.10
C ALA A 13 -4.18 -10.31 3.12
N LYS A 14 -5.16 -10.07 4.01
CA LYS A 14 -5.68 -11.11 4.92
C LYS A 14 -6.44 -12.20 4.18
N GLN A 15 -7.29 -11.84 3.23
CA GLN A 15 -8.07 -12.80 2.43
C GLN A 15 -7.16 -13.73 1.61
N LEU A 16 -6.04 -13.21 1.12
CA LEU A 16 -5.03 -13.95 0.37
C LEU A 16 -3.98 -14.64 1.27
N ASN A 17 -4.09 -14.53 2.60
CA ASN A 17 -3.12 -15.04 3.58
C ASN A 17 -1.68 -14.51 3.43
N ILE A 18 -1.49 -13.35 2.80
CA ILE A 18 -0.18 -12.68 2.61
C ILE A 18 -0.01 -11.46 3.53
N PHE A 19 -0.85 -11.33 4.57
CA PHE A 19 -0.80 -10.17 5.46
C PHE A 19 0.52 -10.05 6.21
N ASN A 20 1.30 -11.12 6.39
CA ASN A 20 2.62 -11.02 7.01
C ASN A 20 3.66 -10.35 6.09
N GLU A 21 3.41 -10.32 4.78
CA GLU A 21 4.31 -9.79 3.76
C GLU A 21 3.92 -8.37 3.34
N THR A 22 2.62 -8.08 3.22
CA THR A 22 2.11 -6.79 2.72
C THR A 22 0.78 -6.37 3.36
N GLY A 23 0.21 -5.25 2.90
CA GLY A 23 -1.12 -4.76 3.29
C GLY A 23 -1.14 -3.85 4.52
N SER A 24 -0.01 -3.62 5.20
CA SER A 24 0.14 -2.56 6.20
C SER A 24 1.54 -1.97 6.21
N LEU A 25 1.68 -0.75 6.72
CA LEU A 25 2.97 -0.09 6.84
C LEU A 25 3.59 -0.40 8.21
N THR A 26 4.38 -1.47 8.29
CA THR A 26 5.07 -1.93 9.52
C THR A 26 6.45 -2.51 9.16
N PRO A 27 7.45 -2.44 10.05
CA PRO A 27 8.76 -3.04 9.80
C PRO A 27 8.68 -4.54 9.45
N GLY A 28 9.55 -5.00 8.54
CA GLY A 28 9.63 -6.39 8.11
C GLY A 28 8.71 -6.78 6.94
N LYS A 29 7.84 -5.88 6.47
CA LYS A 29 6.99 -6.07 5.29
C LYS A 29 7.63 -5.49 4.03
N PHE A 30 7.12 -5.88 2.86
CA PHE A 30 7.50 -5.27 1.61
C PHE A 30 7.16 -3.78 1.60
N ALA A 31 8.09 -2.97 1.08
CA ALA A 31 7.91 -1.54 0.93
C ALA A 31 7.14 -1.22 -0.36
N ASP A 32 5.94 -1.80 -0.48
CA ASP A 32 4.96 -1.53 -1.53
C ASP A 32 4.01 -0.44 -1.07
N ILE A 33 4.17 0.77 -1.60
CA ILE A 33 3.52 1.97 -1.08
C ILE A 33 2.97 2.80 -2.25
N VAL A 34 1.71 3.22 -2.12
CA VAL A 34 1.11 4.22 -3.01
C VAL A 34 0.80 5.46 -2.19
N VAL A 35 1.29 6.62 -2.64
CA VAL A 35 1.00 7.92 -2.05
C VAL A 35 -0.05 8.62 -2.90
N LEU A 36 -1.12 9.07 -2.25
CA LEU A 36 -2.25 9.75 -2.86
C LEU A 36 -2.39 11.17 -2.28
N ASP A 37 -2.88 12.12 -3.06
CA ASP A 37 -3.38 13.39 -2.53
C ASP A 37 -4.81 13.26 -1.98
N LYS A 38 -5.39 14.39 -1.58
CA LYS A 38 -6.76 14.45 -1.03
C LYS A 38 -7.84 14.11 -2.06
N ASP A 39 -7.53 14.26 -3.35
CA ASP A 39 -8.43 14.01 -4.47
C ASP A 39 -8.19 12.62 -5.09
N LEU A 40 -7.40 11.76 -4.42
CA LEU A 40 -7.03 10.40 -4.84
C LEU A 40 -6.16 10.33 -6.10
N ASN A 41 -5.46 11.41 -6.46
CA ASN A 41 -4.44 11.34 -7.50
C ASN A 41 -3.18 10.64 -6.96
N VAL A 42 -2.61 9.74 -7.76
CA VAL A 42 -1.34 9.09 -7.44
C VAL A 42 -0.21 10.12 -7.57
N LEU A 43 0.50 10.33 -6.47
CA LEU A 43 1.70 11.17 -6.41
C LEU A 43 2.97 10.32 -6.53
N LYS A 44 2.96 9.12 -5.95
CA LYS A 44 4.15 8.24 -5.89
C LYS A 44 3.74 6.78 -5.81
N THR A 45 4.53 5.92 -6.44
CA THR A 45 4.45 4.47 -6.28
C THR A 45 5.84 3.92 -5.99
N ILE A 46 5.93 3.13 -4.93
CA ILE A 46 7.13 2.44 -4.48
C ILE A 46 6.83 0.95 -4.52
N VAL A 47 7.70 0.17 -5.16
CA VAL A 47 7.62 -1.29 -5.23
C VAL A 47 8.90 -1.86 -4.64
N GLU A 48 8.78 -2.66 -3.59
CA GLU A 48 9.91 -3.23 -2.83
C GLU A 48 10.99 -2.20 -2.49
N GLY A 49 10.58 -0.98 -2.13
CA GLY A 49 11.48 0.12 -1.75
C GLY A 49 12.06 0.92 -2.92
N LYS A 50 11.76 0.56 -4.17
CA LYS A 50 12.17 1.31 -5.37
C LYS A 50 11.04 2.22 -5.83
N VAL A 51 11.34 3.50 -6.03
CA VAL A 51 10.38 4.44 -6.64
C VAL A 51 10.24 4.09 -8.12
N VAL A 52 9.04 3.68 -8.52
CA VAL A 52 8.71 3.35 -9.93
C VAL A 52 7.83 4.41 -10.59
N PHE A 53 7.24 5.31 -9.79
CA PHE A 53 6.47 6.45 -10.24
C PHE A 53 6.66 7.61 -9.27
N ASP A 54 6.90 8.81 -9.79
CA ASP A 54 7.02 10.07 -9.04
C ASP A 54 6.47 11.20 -9.91
N LYS A 55 5.47 11.93 -9.41
CA LYS A 55 4.78 13.02 -10.12
C LYS A 55 5.12 14.38 -9.51
#